data_AF-A0A1H4PQZ4-F1
#
_entry.id   AF-A0A1H4PQZ4-F1
#
_cell.length_a   1.000
_cell.length_b   1.000
_cell.length_c   1.000
_cell.angle_alpha   90.00
_cell.angle_beta   90.00
_cell.angle_gamma   90.00
#
_symmetry.space_group_name_H-M   'P 1'
#
loop_
_entity.id
_entity.type
_entity.pdbx_description
1 polymer ?
#
loop_
_entity_poly.entity_id
_entity_poly.type
_entity_poly.pdbx_seq_one_letter_code
_entity_poly.pdbx_strand_id
1 'polypeptide(L)'
;MALKQIAGTAAKKSAKKAAKKAPAKHAAKHAAKKSAHGNPGKDTRRAYEHLGRIQSLAAALPGGTEDAQTLATHAQNAMRAEQAKDAAELLRASEHNLFAILQNTQPADESVAASLLSALHEEVEHLLQRAEDHGACAEAPRAIQTIYRSMSRAAVVALKAKRYRAAMEFARGAEALTHADFRKILPKGKDAALLR
;
A
#
# COMPACT_ATOMS: atom_id res chain seq x y z
N MET A 1 84.43 36.30 15.68
CA MET A 1 84.37 37.63 16.32
C MET A 1 84.30 38.65 15.18
N ALA A 2 83.39 39.62 15.06
CA ALA A 2 82.34 40.14 15.91
C ALA A 2 81.20 40.73 15.04
N LEU A 3 80.09 41.03 15.72
CA LEU A 3 78.71 41.27 15.31
C LEU A 3 78.47 42.32 14.19
N LYS A 4 77.62 41.93 13.23
CA LYS A 4 76.78 42.84 12.43
C LYS A 4 75.59 43.30 13.28
N GLN A 5 75.44 44.61 13.45
CA GLN A 5 74.16 45.28 13.66
C GLN A 5 73.47 45.48 12.31
N ILE A 6 72.16 45.24 12.19
CA ILE A 6 71.24 46.09 11.40
C ILE A 6 69.84 45.98 12.01
N ALA A 7 69.27 47.14 12.35
CA ALA A 7 67.91 47.34 12.80
C ALA A 7 66.91 47.41 11.63
N GLY A 8 65.68 47.01 11.90
CA GLY A 8 64.54 47.90 11.69
C GLY A 8 63.91 48.03 10.30
N THR A 9 62.63 47.62 10.26
CA THR A 9 61.53 48.06 9.38
C THR A 9 61.42 47.46 7.98
N ALA A 10 60.33 46.72 7.75
CA ALA A 10 59.51 46.83 6.55
C ALA A 10 58.19 46.07 6.73
N ALA A 11 57.09 46.76 6.49
CA ALA A 11 55.73 46.23 6.42
C ALA A 11 55.60 45.13 5.35
N LYS A 12 54.93 44.02 5.69
CA LYS A 12 54.54 42.98 4.74
C LYS A 12 53.01 43.00 4.54
N LYS A 13 52.58 43.66 3.46
CA LYS A 13 51.39 43.29 2.69
C LYS A 13 51.86 42.69 1.38
N SER A 14 51.62 41.40 1.15
CA SER A 14 50.99 40.88 -0.08
C SER A 14 51.12 39.35 -0.22
N ALA A 15 49.94 38.77 -0.47
CA ALA A 15 49.64 37.74 -1.46
C ALA A 15 50.19 36.30 -1.38
N LYS A 16 49.19 35.38 -1.48
CA LYS A 16 49.21 33.99 -2.04
C LYS A 16 50.07 32.97 -1.28
N LYS A 17 49.57 31.81 -0.87
CA LYS A 17 48.87 30.80 -1.70
C LYS A 17 48.30 29.68 -0.80
N ALA A 18 47.08 29.24 -1.11
CA ALA A 18 46.50 27.90 -0.93
C ALA A 18 46.42 27.26 0.48
N ALA A 19 45.19 27.19 1.01
CA ALA A 19 44.71 26.00 1.70
C ALA A 19 43.22 25.80 1.41
N LYS A 20 42.92 24.61 0.88
CA LYS A 20 41.63 23.98 0.57
C LYS A 20 40.42 24.58 1.31
N LYS A 21 39.58 25.33 0.61
CA LYS A 21 38.15 25.48 0.96
C LYS A 21 37.36 24.46 0.16
N ALA A 22 36.91 23.42 0.84
CA ALA A 22 35.94 22.45 0.33
C ALA A 22 34.67 23.19 -0.14
N PRO A 23 34.06 22.82 -1.28
CA PRO A 23 32.77 23.38 -1.68
C PRO A 23 31.66 22.70 -0.87
N ALA A 24 31.53 23.07 0.39
CA ALA A 24 30.36 22.75 1.22
C ALA A 24 29.20 23.68 0.84
N LYS A 25 28.61 23.53 -0.36
CA LYS A 25 27.38 24.26 -0.74
C LYS A 25 26.52 23.64 -1.85
N HIS A 26 26.69 22.35 -2.17
CA HIS A 26 25.79 21.65 -3.10
C HIS A 26 25.18 20.34 -2.57
N ALA A 27 25.42 19.97 -1.31
CA ALA A 27 24.91 18.70 -0.75
C ALA A 27 23.56 18.79 -0.02
N ALA A 28 22.89 19.95 0.00
CA ALA A 28 21.62 20.14 0.73
C ALA A 28 20.35 20.07 -0.16
N LYS A 29 20.48 19.84 -1.47
CA LYS A 29 19.32 19.76 -2.41
C LYS A 29 18.94 18.35 -2.88
N HIS A 30 19.62 17.30 -2.39
CA HIS A 30 19.33 15.92 -2.79
C HIS A 30 18.87 14.98 -1.66
N ALA A 31 18.64 15.49 -0.45
CA ALA A 31 18.21 14.68 0.69
C ALA A 31 16.68 14.61 0.92
N ALA A 32 15.86 15.15 0.00
CA ALA A 32 14.39 15.18 0.14
C ALA A 32 13.63 14.33 -0.91
N LYS A 33 14.27 13.32 -1.51
CA LYS A 33 13.66 12.50 -2.58
C LYS A 33 13.58 11.00 -2.30
N LYS A 34 13.66 10.57 -1.03
CA LYS A 34 13.60 9.14 -0.66
C LYS A 34 12.81 8.82 0.62
N SER A 35 11.72 9.54 0.89
CA SER A 35 10.77 9.10 1.91
C SER A 35 9.34 9.36 1.44
N ALA A 36 8.53 8.30 1.40
CA ALA A 36 7.14 8.22 0.94
C ALA A 36 6.94 8.20 -0.59
N HIS A 37 7.09 7.01 -1.20
CA HIS A 37 6.61 6.72 -2.56
C HIS A 37 5.07 6.62 -2.58
N GLY A 38 4.40 7.77 -2.48
CA GLY A 38 2.97 7.95 -2.72
C GLY A 38 2.71 9.43 -2.91
N ASN A 39 2.05 9.83 -4.01
CA ASN A 39 1.61 11.20 -4.15
C ASN A 39 0.27 11.28 -3.40
N PRO A 40 0.20 11.93 -2.22
CA PRO A 40 -0.97 11.87 -1.35
C PRO A 40 -2.26 12.28 -2.09
N GLY A 41 -2.20 13.26 -2.99
CA GLY A 41 -3.35 13.64 -3.81
C GLY A 41 -3.83 12.54 -4.77
N LYS A 42 -2.91 11.72 -5.30
CA LYS A 42 -3.29 10.57 -6.16
C LYS A 42 -3.96 9.48 -5.35
N ASP A 43 -3.45 9.16 -4.17
CA ASP A 43 -4.00 8.10 -3.33
C ASP A 43 -5.35 8.50 -2.71
N THR A 44 -5.51 9.75 -2.30
CA THR A 44 -6.82 10.30 -1.87
C THR A 44 -7.85 10.21 -2.99
N ARG A 45 -7.48 10.59 -4.22
CA ARG A 45 -8.37 10.47 -5.37
C ARG A 45 -8.74 9.00 -5.65
N ARG A 46 -7.76 8.09 -5.63
CA ARG A 46 -8.02 6.65 -5.79
C ARG A 46 -8.97 6.13 -4.72
N ALA A 47 -8.75 6.48 -3.45
CA ALA A 47 -9.65 6.11 -2.36
C ALA A 47 -11.08 6.60 -2.61
N TYR A 48 -11.25 7.85 -3.06
CA TYR A 48 -12.56 8.41 -3.40
C TYR A 48 -13.24 7.65 -4.55
N GLU A 49 -12.49 7.31 -5.61
CA GLU A 49 -13.01 6.52 -6.74
C GLU A 49 -13.46 5.12 -6.29
N HIS A 50 -12.66 4.42 -5.49
CA HIS A 50 -13.01 3.12 -4.94
C HIS A 50 -14.27 3.19 -4.05
N LEU A 51 -14.39 4.23 -3.22
CA LEU A 51 -15.56 4.43 -2.37
C LEU A 51 -16.85 4.56 -3.18
N GLY A 52 -16.84 5.34 -4.26
CA GLY A 52 -18.00 5.48 -5.14
C GLY A 52 -18.42 4.15 -5.78
N ARG A 53 -17.46 3.34 -6.24
CA ARG A 53 -17.74 2.02 -6.82
C ARG A 53 -18.30 1.04 -5.79
N ILE A 54 -17.73 1.02 -4.58
CA ILE A 54 -18.23 0.21 -3.46
C ILE A 54 -19.70 0.55 -3.17
N GLN A 55 -20.06 1.83 -3.11
CA GLN A 55 -21.44 2.25 -2.86
C GLN A 55 -22.40 1.74 -3.94
N SER A 56 -22.01 1.85 -5.21
CA SER A 56 -22.82 1.32 -6.32
C SER A 56 -22.95 -0.20 -6.28
N LEU A 57 -21.87 -0.92 -5.98
CA LEU A 57 -21.86 -2.38 -5.90
C LEU A 57 -22.67 -2.91 -4.71
N ALA A 58 -22.49 -2.30 -3.53
CA ALA A 58 -23.21 -2.70 -2.33
C ALA A 58 -24.72 -2.52 -2.49
N ALA A 59 -25.16 -1.47 -3.18
CA ALA A 59 -26.59 -1.25 -3.49
C ALA A 59 -27.17 -2.29 -4.46
N ALA A 60 -26.33 -2.93 -5.27
CA ALA A 60 -26.75 -3.96 -6.22
C ALA A 60 -26.78 -5.38 -5.62
N LEU A 61 -26.29 -5.56 -4.39
CA LEU A 61 -26.18 -6.86 -3.74
C LEU A 61 -27.29 -7.06 -2.70
N PRO A 62 -27.91 -8.26 -2.64
CA PRO A 62 -28.96 -8.55 -1.66
C PRO A 62 -28.44 -8.81 -0.24
N GLY A 63 -27.12 -8.87 -0.04
CA GLY A 63 -26.48 -9.15 1.26
C GLY A 63 -25.00 -9.52 1.12
N GLY A 64 -24.38 -9.95 2.22
CA GLY A 64 -22.99 -10.42 2.24
C GLY A 64 -21.94 -9.29 2.19
N THR A 65 -22.31 -8.08 2.62
CA THR A 65 -21.45 -6.88 2.52
C THR A 65 -20.69 -6.56 3.79
N GLU A 66 -20.76 -7.40 4.82
CA GLU A 66 -20.20 -7.17 6.16
C GLU A 66 -18.67 -7.00 6.12
N ASP A 67 -17.98 -7.84 5.33
CA ASP A 67 -16.53 -7.74 5.12
C ASP A 67 -16.17 -6.41 4.42
N ALA A 68 -16.94 -6.04 3.39
CA ALA A 68 -16.74 -4.79 2.66
C ALA A 68 -16.97 -3.54 3.54
N GLN A 69 -17.98 -3.57 4.42
CA GLN A 69 -18.26 -2.52 5.41
C GLN A 69 -17.14 -2.42 6.45
N THR A 70 -16.61 -3.57 6.90
CA THR A 70 -15.46 -3.62 7.81
C THR A 70 -14.23 -2.97 7.18
N LEU A 71 -13.92 -3.33 5.93
CA LEU A 71 -12.81 -2.72 5.18
C LEU A 71 -13.00 -1.22 4.98
N ALA A 72 -14.20 -0.76 4.63
CA ALA A 72 -14.52 0.65 4.47
C ALA A 72 -14.33 1.43 5.78
N THR A 73 -14.72 0.84 6.92
CA THR A 73 -14.52 1.45 8.25
C THR A 73 -13.03 1.63 8.57
N HIS A 74 -12.22 0.59 8.32
CA HIS A 74 -10.77 0.69 8.50
C HIS A 74 -10.14 1.71 7.53
N ALA A 75 -10.63 1.81 6.29
CA ALA A 75 -10.16 2.80 5.34
C ALA A 75 -10.47 4.23 5.77
N GLN A 76 -11.66 4.48 6.34
CA GLN A 76 -12.01 5.79 6.90
C GLN A 76 -11.09 6.18 8.06
N ASN A 77 -10.73 5.23 8.93
CA ASN A 77 -9.76 5.48 10.00
C ASN A 77 -8.37 5.78 9.45
N ALA A 78 -7.91 5.06 8.42
CA ALA A 78 -6.66 5.37 7.71
C ALA A 78 -6.69 6.77 7.08
N MET A 79 -7.81 7.19 6.47
CA MET A 79 -7.97 8.55 5.94
C MET A 79 -7.86 9.62 7.03
N ARG A 80 -8.48 9.40 8.20
CA ARG A 80 -8.38 10.31 9.36
C ARG A 80 -6.95 10.40 9.91
N ALA A 81 -6.18 9.32 9.79
CA ALA A 81 -4.77 9.25 10.15
C ALA A 81 -3.82 9.70 9.02
N GLU A 82 -4.33 10.37 7.98
CA GLU A 82 -3.57 10.86 6.80
C GLU A 82 -2.84 9.75 6.02
N GLN A 83 -3.33 8.51 6.10
CA GLN A 83 -2.78 7.32 5.44
C GLN A 83 -3.57 7.00 4.17
N ALA A 84 -3.58 7.94 3.22
CA ALA A 84 -4.39 7.85 2.01
C ALA A 84 -4.06 6.61 1.16
N LYS A 85 -2.79 6.18 1.12
CA LYS A 85 -2.38 4.96 0.41
C LYS A 85 -3.05 3.73 1.01
N ASP A 86 -2.96 3.56 2.33
CA ASP A 86 -3.51 2.39 3.01
C ASP A 86 -5.05 2.37 2.92
N ALA A 87 -5.68 3.54 3.01
CA ALA A 87 -7.11 3.67 2.76
C ALA A 87 -7.49 3.23 1.33
N ALA A 88 -6.72 3.64 0.31
CA ALA A 88 -6.97 3.25 -1.07
C ALA A 88 -6.83 1.73 -1.27
N GLU A 89 -5.84 1.09 -0.66
CA GLU A 89 -5.66 -0.36 -0.76
C GLU A 89 -6.76 -1.14 -0.03
N LEU A 90 -7.22 -0.67 1.13
CA LEU A 90 -8.36 -1.24 1.84
C LEU A 90 -9.67 -1.12 1.04
N LEU A 91 -9.92 0.03 0.41
CA LEU A 91 -11.10 0.21 -0.44
C LEU A 91 -10.97 -0.61 -1.73
N ARG A 92 -9.77 -0.74 -2.31
CA ARG A 92 -9.54 -1.63 -3.45
C ARG A 92 -9.88 -3.08 -3.10
N ALA A 93 -9.46 -3.57 -1.93
CA ALA A 93 -9.82 -4.90 -1.46
C ALA A 93 -11.33 -5.06 -1.27
N SER A 94 -12.00 -4.03 -0.74
CA SER A 94 -13.46 -4.01 -0.55
C SER A 94 -14.21 -4.05 -1.88
N GLU A 95 -13.78 -3.28 -2.88
CA GLU A 95 -14.33 -3.31 -4.24
C GLU A 95 -14.22 -4.71 -4.85
N HIS A 96 -13.03 -5.32 -4.81
CA HIS A 96 -12.82 -6.68 -5.32
C HIS A 96 -13.68 -7.72 -4.60
N ASN A 97 -13.85 -7.61 -3.27
CA ASN A 97 -14.72 -8.48 -2.50
C ASN A 97 -16.18 -8.40 -2.99
N LEU A 98 -16.72 -7.18 -3.15
CA LEU A 98 -18.09 -6.98 -3.64
C LEU A 98 -18.27 -7.46 -5.08
N PHE A 99 -17.30 -7.20 -5.97
CA PHE A 99 -17.33 -7.76 -7.32
C PHE A 99 -17.32 -9.28 -7.30
N ALA A 100 -16.49 -9.91 -6.47
CA ALA A 100 -16.42 -11.36 -6.37
C ALA A 100 -17.75 -11.94 -5.90
N ILE A 101 -18.40 -11.34 -4.89
CA ILE A 101 -19.73 -11.73 -4.42
C ILE A 101 -20.76 -11.61 -5.55
N LEU A 102 -20.77 -10.48 -6.26
CA LEU A 102 -21.67 -10.26 -7.39
C LEU A 102 -21.49 -11.33 -8.48
N GLN A 103 -20.25 -11.59 -8.89
CA GLN A 103 -19.95 -12.62 -9.90
C GLN A 103 -20.28 -14.03 -9.40
N ASN A 104 -20.17 -14.30 -8.10
CA ASN A 104 -20.49 -15.59 -7.52
C ASN A 104 -22.01 -15.88 -7.47
N THR A 105 -22.86 -14.87 -7.69
CA THR A 105 -24.31 -15.09 -7.88
C THR A 105 -24.68 -15.49 -9.32
N GLN A 106 -23.78 -15.25 -10.28
CA GLN A 106 -24.01 -15.57 -11.68
C GLN A 106 -23.80 -17.08 -11.95
N PRO A 107 -24.45 -17.64 -12.99
CA PRO A 107 -24.17 -19.00 -13.44
C PRO A 107 -22.68 -19.21 -13.74
N ALA A 108 -22.18 -20.42 -13.50
CA ALA A 108 -20.79 -20.76 -13.85
C ALA A 108 -20.61 -20.69 -15.38
N ASP A 109 -19.46 -20.16 -15.81
CA ASP A 109 -19.11 -20.10 -17.23
C ASP A 109 -18.33 -21.36 -17.60
N GLU A 110 -19.02 -22.33 -18.19
CA GLU A 110 -18.42 -23.59 -18.62
C GLU A 110 -17.71 -23.48 -19.98
N SER A 111 -17.82 -22.34 -20.67
CA SER A 111 -17.43 -22.18 -22.08
C SER A 111 -16.07 -21.50 -22.30
N VAL A 112 -15.19 -21.53 -21.30
CA VAL A 112 -13.87 -20.89 -21.37
C VAL A 112 -12.89 -21.73 -22.20
N ALA A 113 -12.23 -21.10 -23.18
CA ALA A 113 -11.19 -21.75 -23.97
C ALA A 113 -10.05 -22.30 -23.08
N ALA A 114 -9.53 -23.49 -23.38
CA ALA A 114 -8.54 -24.18 -22.54
C ALA A 114 -7.27 -23.35 -22.26
N SER A 115 -6.80 -22.57 -23.25
CA SER A 115 -5.65 -21.68 -23.08
C SER A 115 -5.92 -20.55 -22.08
N LEU A 116 -7.11 -19.95 -22.14
CA LEU A 116 -7.53 -18.93 -21.19
C LEU A 116 -7.73 -19.53 -19.80
N LEU A 117 -8.24 -20.75 -19.71
CA LEU A 117 -8.41 -21.45 -18.44
C LEU A 117 -7.07 -21.69 -17.72
N SER A 118 -6.03 -22.14 -18.43
CA SER A 118 -4.68 -22.31 -17.85
C SER A 118 -4.16 -20.99 -17.30
N ALA A 119 -4.24 -19.92 -18.09
CA ALA A 119 -3.78 -18.59 -17.68
C ALA A 119 -4.54 -18.06 -16.44
N LEU A 120 -5.84 -18.33 -16.34
CA LEU A 120 -6.64 -17.95 -15.17
C LEU A 120 -6.22 -18.72 -13.92
N HIS A 121 -5.92 -20.02 -14.04
CA HIS A 121 -5.43 -20.81 -12.92
C HIS A 121 -4.08 -20.31 -12.42
N GLU A 122 -3.13 -20.12 -13.35
CA GLU A 122 -1.79 -19.62 -13.05
C GLU A 122 -1.83 -18.25 -12.37
N GLU A 123 -2.67 -17.33 -12.85
CA GLU A 123 -2.76 -15.99 -12.26
C GLU A 123 -3.44 -16.00 -10.88
N VAL A 124 -4.46 -16.84 -10.64
CA VAL A 124 -5.05 -16.99 -9.29
C VAL A 124 -4.00 -17.54 -8.32
N GLU A 125 -3.26 -18.57 -8.70
CA GLU A 125 -2.20 -19.15 -7.87
C GLU A 125 -1.11 -18.11 -7.57
N HIS A 126 -0.65 -17.40 -8.59
CA HIS A 126 0.35 -16.34 -8.45
C HIS A 126 -0.11 -15.20 -7.53
N LEU A 127 -1.36 -14.76 -7.65
CA LEU A 127 -1.95 -13.74 -6.76
C LEU A 127 -1.95 -14.19 -5.30
N LEU A 128 -2.39 -15.43 -5.04
CA LEU A 128 -2.44 -15.98 -3.68
C LEU A 128 -1.05 -16.19 -3.10
N GLN A 129 -0.09 -16.68 -3.89
CA GLN A 129 1.29 -16.84 -3.45
C GLN A 129 1.92 -15.49 -3.10
N ARG A 130 1.77 -14.45 -3.95
CA ARG A 130 2.25 -13.10 -3.64
C ARG A 130 1.64 -12.55 -2.35
N ALA A 131 0.36 -12.82 -2.13
CA ALA A 131 -0.32 -12.38 -0.93
C ALA A 131 0.23 -13.07 0.34
N GLU A 132 0.52 -14.37 0.25
CA GLU A 132 1.15 -15.12 1.33
C GLU A 132 2.58 -14.63 1.61
N ASP A 133 3.39 -14.44 0.56
CA ASP A 133 4.79 -14.02 0.65
C ASP A 133 4.95 -12.62 1.28
N HIS A 134 4.02 -11.71 1.02
CA HIS A 134 4.07 -10.35 1.58
C HIS A 134 3.92 -10.32 3.10
N GLY A 135 3.26 -11.31 3.72
CA GLY A 135 3.16 -11.46 5.18
C GLY A 135 2.49 -10.31 5.95
N ALA A 136 2.18 -9.18 5.31
CA ALA A 136 1.71 -7.94 5.93
C ALA A 136 0.37 -8.10 6.66
N CYS A 137 -0.45 -9.08 6.26
CA CYS A 137 -1.67 -9.41 6.98
C CYS A 137 -1.41 -10.02 8.37
N ALA A 138 -0.24 -10.58 8.68
CA ALA A 138 0.05 -11.14 10.00
C ALA A 138 -0.03 -10.09 11.13
N GLU A 139 0.33 -8.84 10.82
CA GLU A 139 0.28 -7.70 11.75
C GLU A 139 -1.07 -6.95 11.70
N ALA A 140 -2.00 -7.37 10.83
CA ALA A 140 -3.28 -6.71 10.65
C ALA A 140 -4.23 -6.96 11.84
N PRO A 141 -5.25 -6.09 12.05
CA PRO A 141 -6.34 -6.39 12.98
C PRO A 141 -6.96 -7.76 12.70
N ARG A 142 -7.41 -8.47 13.75
CA ARG A 142 -7.98 -9.82 13.62
C ARG A 142 -9.13 -9.89 12.60
N ALA A 143 -9.96 -8.86 12.51
CA ALA A 143 -11.02 -8.77 11.51
C ALA A 143 -10.46 -8.81 10.08
N ILE A 144 -9.43 -8.02 9.79
CA ILE A 144 -8.77 -7.99 8.48
C ILE A 144 -8.10 -9.33 8.16
N GLN A 145 -7.46 -9.97 9.15
CA GLN A 145 -6.90 -11.32 8.97
C GLN A 145 -7.96 -12.34 8.59
N THR A 146 -9.13 -12.28 9.23
CA THR A 146 -10.27 -13.13 8.90
C THR A 146 -10.75 -12.90 7.48
N ILE A 147 -10.89 -11.63 7.07
CA ILE A 147 -11.33 -11.26 5.71
C ILE A 147 -10.31 -11.75 4.66
N TYR A 148 -9.01 -11.54 4.90
CA TYR A 148 -7.93 -12.06 4.04
C TYR A 148 -8.03 -13.59 3.84
N ARG A 149 -8.16 -14.35 4.93
CA ARG A 149 -8.29 -15.82 4.88
C ARG A 149 -9.59 -16.24 4.19
N SER A 150 -10.68 -15.51 4.44
CA SER A 150 -11.98 -15.75 3.81
C SER A 150 -11.89 -15.60 2.29
N MET A 151 -11.37 -14.48 1.79
CA MET A 151 -11.19 -14.24 0.37
C MET A 151 -10.25 -15.25 -0.28
N SER A 152 -9.11 -15.55 0.36
CA SER A 152 -8.15 -16.54 -0.17
C SER A 152 -8.80 -17.92 -0.34
N ARG A 153 -9.59 -18.37 0.65
CA ARG A 153 -10.34 -19.63 0.57
C ARG A 153 -11.45 -19.56 -0.48
N ALA A 154 -12.19 -18.45 -0.52
CA ALA A 154 -13.26 -18.25 -1.48
C ALA A 154 -12.75 -18.24 -2.92
N ALA A 155 -11.55 -17.71 -3.18
CA ALA A 155 -10.89 -17.78 -4.48
C ALA A 155 -10.69 -19.24 -4.93
N VAL A 156 -10.13 -20.09 -4.07
CA VAL A 156 -9.90 -21.51 -4.36
C VAL A 156 -11.22 -22.26 -4.56
N VAL A 157 -12.23 -21.99 -3.71
CA VAL A 157 -13.55 -22.61 -3.83
C VAL A 157 -14.23 -22.22 -5.14
N ALA A 158 -14.22 -20.93 -5.49
CA ALA A 158 -14.79 -20.42 -6.74
C ALA A 158 -14.06 -21.00 -7.96
N LEU A 159 -12.73 -21.13 -7.90
CA LEU A 159 -11.94 -21.72 -8.98
C LEU A 159 -12.35 -23.18 -9.24
N LYS A 160 -12.46 -23.99 -8.18
CA LYS A 160 -12.94 -25.38 -8.27
C LYS A 160 -14.37 -25.49 -8.79
N ALA A 161 -15.21 -24.52 -8.46
CA ALA A 161 -16.59 -24.42 -8.94
C ALA A 161 -16.71 -23.82 -10.36
N LYS A 162 -15.58 -23.63 -11.09
CA LYS A 162 -15.53 -23.01 -12.42
C LYS A 162 -16.12 -21.59 -12.48
N ARG A 163 -16.08 -20.87 -11.35
CA ARG A 163 -16.47 -19.46 -11.23
C ARG A 163 -15.26 -18.56 -11.33
N TYR A 164 -14.61 -18.60 -12.49
CA TYR A 164 -13.28 -18.00 -12.70
C TYR A 164 -13.22 -16.50 -12.41
N ARG A 165 -14.27 -15.74 -12.78
CA ARG A 165 -14.33 -14.30 -12.49
C ARG A 165 -14.36 -14.03 -10.98
N ALA A 166 -15.21 -14.74 -10.25
CA ALA A 166 -15.26 -14.62 -8.79
C ALA A 166 -13.93 -15.04 -8.14
N ALA A 167 -13.31 -16.12 -8.64
CA ALA A 167 -12.02 -16.57 -8.15
C ALA A 167 -10.92 -15.50 -8.28
N MET A 168 -10.82 -14.89 -9.46
CA MET A 168 -9.88 -13.80 -9.74
C MET A 168 -10.11 -12.59 -8.84
N GLU A 169 -11.36 -12.16 -8.68
CA GLU A 169 -11.68 -11.00 -7.85
C GLU A 169 -11.40 -11.27 -6.36
N PHE A 170 -11.70 -12.47 -5.84
CA PHE A 170 -11.31 -12.83 -4.48
C PHE A 170 -9.79 -12.84 -4.29
N ALA A 171 -9.02 -13.38 -5.25
CA ALA A 171 -7.57 -13.42 -5.18
C ALA A 171 -6.95 -12.01 -5.23
N ARG A 172 -7.46 -11.13 -6.09
CA ARG A 172 -7.07 -9.70 -6.14
C ARG A 172 -7.40 -8.95 -4.85
N GLY A 173 -8.56 -9.23 -4.26
CA GLY A 173 -8.94 -8.68 -2.96
C GLY A 173 -7.98 -9.10 -1.85
N ALA A 174 -7.61 -10.38 -1.81
CA ALA A 174 -6.64 -10.91 -0.85
C ALA A 174 -5.26 -10.27 -1.04
N GLU A 175 -4.77 -10.19 -2.28
CA GLU A 175 -3.50 -9.53 -2.59
C GLU A 175 -3.50 -8.05 -2.21
N ALA A 176 -4.58 -7.31 -2.50
CA ALA A 176 -4.70 -5.89 -2.17
C ALA A 176 -4.55 -5.62 -0.67
N LEU A 177 -5.09 -6.48 0.20
CA LEU A 177 -4.93 -6.33 1.65
C LEU A 177 -3.47 -6.37 2.10
N THR A 178 -2.61 -7.06 1.37
CA THR A 178 -1.19 -7.19 1.74
C THR A 178 -0.36 -5.95 1.42
N HIS A 179 -0.93 -4.99 0.69
CA HIS A 179 -0.28 -3.71 0.39
C HIS A 179 -0.59 -2.60 1.40
N ALA A 180 -1.54 -2.83 2.31
CA ALA A 180 -1.85 -1.92 3.39
C ALA A 180 -0.90 -2.11 4.59
N ASP A 181 -0.33 -1.03 5.12
CA ASP A 181 0.58 -1.07 6.27
C ASP A 181 -0.16 -0.90 7.59
N PHE A 182 -0.65 -2.01 8.15
CA PHE A 182 -1.49 -2.02 9.35
C PHE A 182 -0.80 -1.49 10.62
N ARG A 183 0.54 -1.46 10.66
CA ARG A 183 1.30 -0.85 11.76
C ARG A 183 1.10 0.66 11.87
N LYS A 184 0.71 1.30 10.77
CA LYS A 184 0.42 2.73 10.72
C LYS A 184 -1.05 3.01 11.05
N ILE A 185 -1.94 2.14 10.62
CA ILE A 185 -3.40 2.32 10.72
C ILE A 185 -3.90 2.06 12.15
N LEU A 186 -3.23 1.18 12.90
CA LEU A 186 -3.59 0.88 14.28
C LEU A 186 -3.10 1.98 15.23
N PRO A 187 -3.97 2.53 16.10
CA PRO A 187 -3.55 3.49 17.11
C PRO A 187 -2.51 2.86 18.05
N LYS A 188 -1.37 3.53 18.20
CA LYS A 188 -0.24 3.06 19.03
C LYS A 188 -0.52 3.28 20.52
N GLY A 189 -1.28 2.38 21.16
CA GLY A 189 -1.45 2.38 22.62
C GLY A 189 -2.17 3.61 23.20
N LYS A 190 -2.75 3.45 24.41
CA LYS A 190 -3.69 4.34 25.13
C LYS A 190 -4.97 4.76 24.38
N ASP A 191 -4.92 5.06 23.08
CA ASP A 191 -6.10 5.46 22.29
C ASP A 191 -7.01 4.27 21.91
N ALA A 192 -6.49 3.04 21.95
CA ALA A 192 -7.31 1.82 21.78
C ALA A 192 -8.34 1.61 22.90
N ALA A 193 -8.17 2.27 24.05
CA ALA A 193 -9.10 2.19 25.18
C ALA A 193 -10.30 3.14 25.04
N LEU A 194 -10.24 4.12 24.12
CA LEU A 194 -11.29 5.13 23.90
C LEU A 194 -12.30 4.74 22.81
N LEU A 195 -12.12 3.58 22.16
CA LEU A 195 -12.99 3.05 21.11
C LEU A 195 -13.79 1.80 21.56
N ARG A 196 -13.92 1.58 22.88
CA ARG A 196 -14.79 0.54 23.46
C ARG A 196 -16.04 1.14 24.07
#